data_AF-A0A6H5JUX5-F1
#
_entry.id   AF-A0A6H5JUX5-F1
#
_cell.length_a   1.000
_cell.length_b   1.000
_cell.length_c   1.000
_cell.angle_alpha   90.00
_cell.angle_beta   90.00
_cell.angle_gamma   90.00
#
_symmetry.space_group_name_H-M   'P 1'
#
loop_
_entity.id
_entity.type
_entity.pdbx_description
1 polymer ?
#
loop_
_entity_poly.entity_id
_entity_poly.type
_entity_poly.pdbx_seq_one_letter_code
_entity_poly.pdbx_strand_id
1 'polypeptide(L)'
;MKLFAFLLVVLIGAASAFVSPSAFKGSALAAPRATRATSKVSATPVMLDTYWEGKAPPSEVLGPALAKAPSLGLGVVSLAAFAAGTYCIHETNILHTVSPDTIQPLYVAGALLVPISWGLHVASWIQKQNGK
;
A
#
# COMPACT_ATOMS: atom_id res chain seq x y z
N MET A 1 5.61 19.08 -21.52
CA MET A 1 6.89 18.34 -21.47
C MET A 1 7.26 17.89 -20.06
N LYS A 2 7.21 18.76 -19.04
CA LYS A 2 7.53 18.42 -17.63
C LYS A 2 6.63 17.31 -17.03
N LEU A 3 5.32 17.37 -17.29
CA LEU A 3 4.37 16.35 -16.80
C LEU A 3 4.60 14.96 -17.42
N PHE A 4 4.97 14.93 -18.70
CA PHE A 4 5.21 13.68 -19.44
C PHE A 4 6.51 13.02 -18.98
N ALA A 5 7.56 13.81 -18.75
CA ALA A 5 8.82 13.31 -18.18
C ALA A 5 8.64 12.76 -16.75
N PHE A 6 7.81 13.42 -15.93
CA PHE A 6 7.52 12.96 -14.57
C PHE A 6 6.74 11.64 -14.57
N LEU A 7 5.73 11.51 -15.43
CA LEU A 7 5.00 10.26 -15.64
C LEU A 7 5.91 9.13 -16.12
N LEU A 8 6.84 9.42 -17.04
CA LEU A 8 7.78 8.43 -17.58
C LEU A 8 8.77 7.92 -16.52
N VAL A 9 9.30 8.80 -15.66
CA VAL A 9 10.18 8.42 -14.54
C VAL A 9 9.43 7.59 -13.50
N VAL A 10 8.18 7.95 -13.20
CA VAL A 10 7.31 7.19 -12.31
C VAL A 10 6.99 5.80 -12.88
N LEU A 11 6.75 5.70 -14.19
CA LEU A 11 6.45 4.43 -14.86
C LEU A 11 7.68 3.49 -14.91
N ILE A 12 8.88 4.03 -15.15
CA ILE A 12 10.14 3.26 -15.19
C ILE A 12 10.56 2.82 -13.77
N GLY A 13 10.38 3.69 -12.77
CA GLY A 13 10.61 3.35 -11.36
C GLY A 13 9.68 2.25 -10.86
N ALA A 14 8.41 2.27 -11.30
CA ALA A 14 7.46 1.21 -11.00
C ALA A 14 7.94 -0.14 -11.57
N ALA A 15 8.37 -0.20 -12.84
CA ALA A 15 8.82 -1.45 -13.47
C ALA A 15 10.00 -2.13 -12.76
N SER A 16 10.91 -1.33 -12.17
CA SER A 16 12.11 -1.82 -11.47
C SER A 16 11.81 -2.48 -10.11
N ALA A 17 10.66 -2.18 -9.49
CA ALA A 17 10.22 -2.82 -8.25
C ALA A 17 9.53 -4.19 -8.46
N PHE A 18 9.26 -4.56 -9.72
CA PHE A 18 8.53 -5.78 -10.08
C PHE A 18 9.38 -6.91 -10.67
N VAL A 19 10.69 -6.72 -10.93
CA VAL A 19 11.57 -7.82 -11.32
C VAL A 19 11.97 -8.63 -10.07
N SER A 20 11.28 -9.74 -9.85
CA SER A 20 11.73 -10.83 -8.98
C SER A 20 12.19 -12.00 -9.87
N PRO A 21 13.38 -12.59 -9.68
CA PRO A 21 13.94 -13.65 -10.57
C PRO A 21 13.23 -15.02 -10.50
N SER A 22 12.03 -15.10 -9.96
CA SER A 22 11.41 -16.36 -9.53
C SER A 22 10.17 -16.71 -10.37
N ALA A 23 10.34 -16.76 -11.69
CA ALA A 23 9.35 -17.31 -12.62
C ALA A 23 9.71 -18.76 -12.99
N PHE A 24 9.84 -19.63 -11.99
CA PHE A 24 9.82 -21.08 -12.22
C PHE A 24 9.41 -21.79 -10.94
N LYS A 25 8.17 -22.27 -10.88
CA LYS A 25 7.74 -23.47 -10.16
C LYS A 25 6.25 -23.75 -10.39
N GLY A 26 6.00 -24.75 -11.23
CA GLY A 26 5.07 -25.86 -11.02
C GLY A 26 3.60 -25.55 -10.75
N SER A 27 2.77 -25.87 -11.75
CA SER A 27 1.33 -26.11 -11.60
C SER A 27 1.04 -27.11 -10.46
N ALA A 28 0.21 -26.73 -9.49
CA ALA A 28 -0.33 -27.63 -8.47
C ALA A 28 -1.87 -27.57 -8.47
N LEU A 29 -2.48 -28.76 -8.56
CA LEU A 29 -3.91 -29.00 -8.73
C LEU A 29 -4.76 -28.46 -7.57
N ALA A 30 -5.97 -28.00 -7.92
CA ALA A 30 -7.01 -27.56 -6.99
C ALA A 30 -7.63 -28.73 -6.21
N ALA A 31 -7.74 -28.58 -4.89
CA ALA A 31 -8.49 -29.48 -3.99
C ALA A 31 -9.77 -28.78 -3.47
N PRO A 32 -10.85 -29.52 -3.15
CA PRO A 32 -12.19 -28.95 -2.99
C PRO A 32 -12.45 -28.23 -1.66
N ARG A 33 -13.38 -27.27 -1.74
CA ARG A 33 -13.83 -26.30 -0.74
C ARG A 33 -14.78 -26.92 0.29
N ALA A 34 -14.45 -26.84 1.58
CA ALA A 34 -15.36 -27.17 2.68
C ALA A 34 -16.01 -25.89 3.23
N THR A 35 -17.35 -25.84 3.19
CA THR A 35 -18.18 -24.83 3.87
C THR A 35 -18.25 -25.13 5.36
N ARG A 36 -17.79 -24.21 6.23
CA ARG A 36 -17.95 -24.32 7.68
C ARG A 36 -18.73 -23.13 8.24
N ALA A 37 -19.67 -23.47 9.11
CA ALA A 37 -20.75 -22.65 9.67
C ALA A 37 -20.28 -21.39 10.41
N THR A 38 -21.14 -20.37 10.40
CA THR A 38 -20.98 -19.07 11.05
C THR A 38 -21.18 -19.17 12.57
N SER A 39 -20.11 -19.04 13.34
CA SER A 39 -20.16 -18.79 14.78
C SER A 39 -19.98 -17.30 15.04
N LYS A 40 -20.99 -16.63 15.64
CA LYS A 40 -20.87 -15.25 16.11
C LYS A 40 -19.92 -15.23 17.32
N VAL A 41 -18.71 -14.70 17.13
CA VAL A 41 -17.70 -14.57 18.19
C VAL A 41 -17.93 -13.25 18.94
N SER A 42 -18.10 -13.37 20.26
CA SER A 42 -18.15 -12.27 21.22
C SER A 42 -16.86 -11.44 21.15
N ALA A 43 -16.99 -10.11 21.06
CA ALA A 43 -15.86 -9.18 20.97
C ALA A 43 -15.17 -9.01 22.33
N THR A 44 -14.39 -10.02 22.72
CA THR A 44 -13.23 -9.82 23.59
C THR A 44 -12.18 -9.10 22.74
N PRO A 45 -11.42 -8.11 23.26
CA PRO A 45 -10.24 -7.63 22.56
C PRO A 45 -9.24 -8.78 22.52
N VAL A 46 -9.34 -9.62 21.50
CA VAL A 46 -8.34 -10.63 21.19
C VAL A 46 -7.11 -9.83 20.85
N MET A 47 -6.15 -9.77 21.78
CA MET A 47 -4.76 -9.53 21.41
C MET A 47 -4.45 -10.62 20.39
N LEU A 48 -4.56 -10.29 19.11
CA LEU A 48 -4.09 -11.16 18.05
C LEU A 48 -2.61 -11.38 18.36
N ASP A 49 -2.25 -12.64 18.57
CA ASP A 49 -0.89 -13.05 18.82
C ASP A 49 -0.13 -12.84 17.51
N THR A 50 0.32 -11.61 17.32
CA THR A 50 0.85 -11.09 16.06
C THR A 50 2.36 -11.28 16.01
N TYR A 51 2.91 -12.15 16.87
CA TYR A 51 4.31 -12.53 16.77
C TYR A 51 4.52 -13.34 15.48
N TRP A 52 5.58 -13.02 14.74
CA TRP A 52 5.96 -13.77 13.55
C TRP A 52 7.45 -14.06 13.55
N GLU A 53 7.81 -15.19 12.95
CA GLU A 53 9.19 -15.56 12.68
C GLU A 53 9.43 -15.62 11.17
N GLY A 54 10.67 -15.39 10.75
CA GLY A 54 11.05 -15.42 9.33
C GLY A 54 11.05 -14.05 8.64
N LYS A 55 10.93 -14.06 7.31
CA LYS A 55 11.25 -12.90 6.46
C LYS A 55 10.14 -11.85 6.36
N ALA A 56 8.86 -12.25 6.48
CA ALA A 56 7.73 -11.35 6.30
C ALA A 56 6.60 -11.66 7.30
N PRO A 57 5.92 -10.63 7.82
CA PRO A 57 4.79 -10.80 8.72
C PRO A 57 3.56 -11.41 8.00
N PRO A 58 2.67 -12.10 8.74
CA PRO A 58 1.39 -12.56 8.19
C PRO A 58 0.50 -11.36 7.79
N SER A 59 -0.41 -11.54 6.82
CA SER A 59 -1.28 -10.46 6.35
C SER A 59 -2.20 -9.89 7.45
N GLU A 60 -2.39 -10.59 8.56
CA GLU A 60 -3.23 -10.17 9.69
C GLU A 60 -2.69 -8.91 10.38
N VAL A 61 -1.37 -8.67 10.33
CA VAL A 61 -0.72 -7.47 10.88
C VAL A 61 -1.20 -6.19 10.18
N LEU A 62 -1.66 -6.30 8.93
CA LEU A 62 -2.17 -5.18 8.14
C LEU A 62 -3.61 -4.77 8.56
N GLY A 63 -4.24 -5.53 9.45
CA GLY A 63 -5.62 -5.30 9.84
C GLY A 63 -6.64 -5.81 8.80
N PRO A 64 -7.93 -5.78 9.13
CA PRO A 64 -8.97 -6.54 8.42
C PRO A 64 -9.20 -6.10 6.97
N ALA A 65 -8.93 -4.82 6.65
CA ALA A 65 -9.14 -4.26 5.32
C ALA A 65 -7.98 -4.57 4.36
N LEU A 66 -6.76 -4.27 4.78
CA LEU A 66 -5.56 -4.44 3.95
C LEU A 66 -5.17 -5.92 3.84
N ALA A 67 -5.50 -6.77 4.82
CA ALA A 67 -5.19 -8.21 4.82
C ALA A 67 -5.79 -8.98 3.62
N LYS A 68 -6.89 -8.47 3.04
CA LYS A 68 -7.62 -9.07 1.91
C LYS A 68 -7.32 -8.41 0.57
N ALA A 69 -6.60 -7.29 0.57
CA ALA A 69 -6.29 -6.55 -0.65
C ALA A 69 -5.15 -7.23 -1.43
N PRO A 70 -5.22 -7.27 -2.78
CA PRO A 70 -4.15 -7.81 -3.61
C PRO A 70 -2.92 -6.89 -3.59
N SER A 71 -1.71 -7.45 -3.66
CA SER A 71 -0.46 -6.68 -3.59
C SER A 71 -0.36 -5.62 -4.69
N LEU A 72 -0.74 -5.96 -5.92
CA LEU A 72 -0.70 -5.03 -7.06
C LEU A 72 -1.58 -3.80 -6.83
N GLY A 73 -2.79 -4.00 -6.29
CA GLY A 73 -3.71 -2.89 -6.00
C GLY A 73 -3.13 -1.93 -4.96
N LEU A 74 -2.57 -2.46 -3.87
CA LEU A 74 -1.92 -1.66 -2.83
C LEU A 74 -0.71 -0.89 -3.36
N GLY A 75 0.08 -1.50 -4.24
CA GLY A 75 1.22 -0.85 -4.88
C GLY A 75 0.83 0.32 -5.78
N VAL A 76 -0.22 0.15 -6.60
CA VAL A 76 -0.72 1.23 -7.47
C VAL A 76 -1.30 2.38 -6.65
N VAL A 77 -2.09 2.08 -5.61
CA VAL A 77 -2.67 3.12 -4.74
C VAL A 77 -1.60 3.84 -3.94
N SER A 78 -0.57 3.12 -3.47
CA SER A 78 0.62 3.72 -2.84
C SER A 78 1.27 4.74 -3.76
N LEU A 79 1.50 4.39 -5.02
CA LEU A 79 2.12 5.28 -6.00
C LEU A 79 1.27 6.53 -6.25
N ALA A 80 -0.04 6.35 -6.42
CA ALA A 80 -0.97 7.46 -6.61
C ALA A 80 -0.97 8.42 -5.41
N ALA A 81 -0.97 7.87 -4.18
CA ALA A 81 -0.89 8.65 -2.96
C ALA A 81 0.44 9.42 -2.85
N PHE A 82 1.57 8.80 -3.24
CA PHE A 82 2.86 9.46 -3.24
C PHE A 82 2.92 10.62 -4.24
N ALA A 83 2.43 10.41 -5.47
CA ALA A 83 2.38 11.44 -6.50
C ALA A 83 1.48 12.63 -6.10
N ALA A 84 0.29 12.33 -5.56
CA ALA A 84 -0.60 13.37 -5.06
C ALA A 84 0.00 14.14 -3.88
N GLY A 85 0.61 13.44 -2.92
CA GLY A 85 1.21 14.09 -1.74
C GLY A 85 2.41 14.97 -2.08
N THR A 86 3.29 14.50 -2.98
CA THR A 86 4.43 15.32 -3.45
C THR A 86 3.99 16.53 -4.26
N TYR A 87 2.92 16.41 -5.06
CA TYR A 87 2.29 17.56 -5.72
C TYR A 87 1.79 18.58 -4.69
N CYS A 88 1.04 18.15 -3.67
CA CYS A 88 0.53 19.06 -2.64
C CYS A 88 1.65 19.78 -1.87
N ILE A 89 2.76 19.07 -1.57
CA ILE A 89 3.94 19.69 -0.94
C ILE A 89 4.58 20.73 -1.86
N HIS A 90 4.73 20.41 -3.15
CA HIS A 90 5.28 21.33 -4.15
C HIS A 90 4.45 22.61 -4.26
N GLU A 91 3.13 22.49 -4.39
CA GLU A 91 2.20 23.63 -4.49
C GLU A 91 2.24 24.51 -3.23
N THR A 92 2.29 23.88 -2.05
CA THR A 92 2.41 24.57 -0.76
C THR A 92 3.74 25.31 -0.63
N ASN A 93 4.80 24.86 -1.30
CA ASN A 93 6.11 25.50 -1.22
C ASN A 93 6.28 26.68 -2.21
N ILE A 94 5.59 26.66 -3.37
CA ILE A 94 5.77 27.66 -4.43
C ILE A 94 4.63 28.69 -4.47
N LEU A 95 3.38 28.27 -4.26
CA LEU A 95 2.20 29.11 -4.50
C LEU A 95 1.45 29.48 -3.22
N HIS A 96 1.54 28.65 -2.18
CA HIS A 96 0.82 28.83 -0.92
C HIS A 96 1.72 28.58 0.29
N THR A 97 2.81 29.35 0.38
CA THR A 97 3.74 29.27 1.51
C THR A 97 2.97 29.30 2.82
N VAL A 98 3.20 28.30 3.67
CA VAL A 98 2.45 28.06 4.91
C VAL A 98 2.56 29.27 5.83
N SER A 99 1.58 30.16 5.73
CA SER A 99 1.37 31.32 6.60
C SER A 99 -0.05 31.21 7.18
N PRO A 100 -0.29 31.65 8.42
CA PRO A 100 -1.58 31.49 9.10
C PRO A 100 -2.79 31.92 8.26
N ASP A 101 -2.60 32.89 7.36
CA ASP A 101 -3.67 33.49 6.55
C ASP A 101 -3.84 32.85 5.15
N THR A 102 -2.92 31.99 4.71
CA THR A 102 -2.89 31.42 3.34
C THR A 102 -2.80 29.90 3.30
N ILE A 103 -2.93 29.22 4.44
CA ILE A 103 -3.00 27.76 4.51
C ILE A 103 -4.23 27.25 3.75
N GLN A 104 -3.96 26.42 2.73
CA GLN A 104 -5.01 25.64 2.09
C GLN A 104 -5.08 24.25 2.76
N PRO A 105 -6.14 23.94 3.52
CA PRO A 105 -6.24 22.71 4.29
C PRO A 105 -6.24 21.47 3.39
N LEU A 106 -6.68 21.59 2.14
CA LEU A 106 -6.66 20.50 1.16
C LEU A 106 -5.22 20.07 0.81
N TYR A 107 -4.30 21.01 0.63
CA TYR A 107 -2.91 20.68 0.35
C TYR A 107 -2.17 20.16 1.58
N VAL A 108 -2.54 20.63 2.78
CA VAL A 108 -2.03 20.06 4.04
C VAL A 108 -2.52 18.61 4.21
N ALA A 109 -3.81 18.34 3.99
CA ALA A 109 -4.35 16.99 4.02
C ALA A 109 -3.74 16.10 2.92
N GLY A 110 -3.52 16.67 1.73
CA GLY A 110 -2.84 16.00 0.62
C GLY A 110 -1.39 15.63 0.95
N ALA A 111 -0.65 16.47 1.67
CA ALA A 111 0.72 16.16 2.10
C ALA A 111 0.78 14.94 3.04
N LEU A 112 -0.28 14.66 3.81
CA LEU A 112 -0.39 13.45 4.64
C LEU A 112 -0.50 12.16 3.81
N LEU A 113 -0.78 12.25 2.51
CA LEU A 113 -0.74 11.08 1.62
C LEU A 113 0.67 10.53 1.45
N VAL A 114 1.73 11.30 1.71
CA VAL A 114 3.11 10.81 1.63
C VAL A 114 3.40 9.71 2.67
N PRO A 115 3.22 9.91 3.99
CA PRO A 115 3.41 8.82 4.94
C PRO A 115 2.41 7.66 4.74
N ILE A 116 1.18 7.95 4.29
CA ILE A 116 0.20 6.91 3.94
C ILE A 116 0.69 6.07 2.74
N SER A 117 1.29 6.70 1.73
CA SER A 117 1.85 6.01 0.56
C SER A 117 2.93 5.03 0.97
N TRP A 118 3.77 5.38 1.94
CA TRP A 118 4.78 4.49 2.49
C TRP A 118 4.13 3.28 3.18
N GLY A 119 3.12 3.50 4.02
CA GLY A 119 2.39 2.40 4.67
C GLY A 119 1.73 1.44 3.67
N LEU A 120 1.12 1.98 2.62
CA LEU A 120 0.53 1.20 1.53
C LEU A 120 1.60 0.45 0.71
N HIS A 121 2.77 1.05 0.52
CA HIS A 121 3.91 0.39 -0.14
C HIS A 121 4.38 -0.82 0.68
N VAL A 122 4.58 -0.64 1.98
CA VAL A 122 4.95 -1.73 2.90
C VAL A 122 3.87 -2.82 2.91
N ALA A 123 2.59 -2.44 2.94
CA ALA A 123 1.48 -3.39 2.85
C ALA A 123 1.50 -4.18 1.54
N SER A 124 1.78 -3.52 0.41
CA SER A 124 1.92 -4.20 -0.89
C SER A 124 3.06 -5.23 -0.89
N TRP A 125 4.18 -4.89 -0.25
CA TRP A 125 5.32 -5.79 -0.11
C TRP A 125 4.97 -7.01 0.76
N ILE A 126 4.30 -6.80 1.90
CA ILE A 126 3.84 -7.88 2.78
C ILE A 126 2.91 -8.83 2.04
N GLN A 127 1.94 -8.30 1.28
CA GLN A 127 1.02 -9.13 0.50
C GLN A 127 1.74 -9.94 -0.58
N LYS A 128 2.72 -9.34 -1.26
CA LYS A 128 3.56 -10.02 -2.25
C LYS A 128 4.35 -11.19 -1.65
N GLN A 129 4.89 -11.04 -0.44
CA GLN A 129 5.58 -12.14 0.25
C GLN A 129 4.61 -13.26 0.64
N ASN A 130 3.36 -12.91 0.95
CA ASN A 130 2.31 -13.86 1.33
C ASN A 130 1.55 -14.46 0.13
N GLY A 131 2.00 -14.18 -1.11
CA GLY A 131 1.40 -14.74 -2.33
C GLY A 131 0.04 -14.15 -2.71
N LYS A 132 -0.26 -12.93 -2.27
CA LYS A 132 -1.49 -12.17 -2.54
C LYS A 132 -1.19 -10.96 -3.43
#